data_AF-A0A7X9DYQ1-F1
#
_entry.id   AF-A0A7X9DYQ1-F1
#
_cell.length_a   1.000
_cell.length_b   1.000
_cell.length_c   1.000
_cell.angle_alpha   90.00
_cell.angle_beta   90.00
_cell.angle_gamma   90.00
#
_symmetry.space_group_name_H-M   'P 1'
#
loop_
_entity.id
_entity.type
_entity.pdbx_description
1 polymer ?
#
loop_
_entity_poly.entity_id
_entity_poly.type
_entity_poly.pdbx_seq_one_letter_code
_entity_poly.pdbx_strand_id
1 'polypeptide(L)'
;MKSMTGYGRAEGTIGGMTVTVEARSLNHRYQEVRLSFPNTLLFLEPAAEARARGRIARGRLEMSLRLSAGASFSGRPRLDRGALVAWQKALSELTAAAGLEERPSLSLLSGLPGVLVQDEVGLPVDMARAELERILDAALDGLCAMREREGEALARDIRSHLSNMDGLIAELTRLAPQEIERQRSRLAQNLRSLAGEAGISQDRVGQELSLLAERLDVSEELSRLAAHMGHFRSLMDSPASVGRELDFVLQEMNREANTLASKLRAESVAPRVVALRAEIERVREQVQNVE
;
A
#
# COMPACT_ATOMS: atom_id res chain seq x y z
N MET A 1 -7.15 -6.82 -9.84
CA MET A 1 -6.91 -5.66 -8.96
C MET A 1 -6.89 -6.10 -7.49
N LYS A 2 -5.80 -5.85 -6.76
CA LYS A 2 -5.69 -6.11 -5.30
C LYS A 2 -5.28 -4.82 -4.58
N SER A 3 -5.61 -4.68 -3.29
CA SER A 3 -5.07 -3.57 -2.49
C SER A 3 -3.59 -3.82 -2.16
N MET A 4 -2.79 -2.75 -2.04
CA MET A 4 -1.42 -2.80 -1.53
C MET A 4 -1.36 -2.94 0.00
N THR A 5 -2.43 -2.62 0.71
CA THR A 5 -2.51 -2.71 2.18
C THR A 5 -3.26 -3.96 2.63
N GLY A 6 -2.74 -4.59 3.67
CA GLY A 6 -3.18 -5.91 4.10
C GLY A 6 -2.72 -6.23 5.52
N TYR A 7 -3.53 -7.01 6.25
CA TYR A 7 -3.14 -7.57 7.54
C TYR A 7 -3.54 -9.03 7.60
N GLY A 8 -2.65 -9.84 8.16
CA GLY A 8 -2.90 -11.24 8.45
C GLY A 8 -2.32 -11.60 9.79
N ARG A 9 -3.03 -12.44 10.53
CA ARG A 9 -2.57 -12.98 11.81
C ARG A 9 -2.91 -14.45 11.90
N ALA A 10 -1.94 -15.23 12.34
CA ALA A 10 -2.13 -16.63 12.66
C ALA A 10 -1.47 -16.95 13.99
N GLU A 11 -2.00 -17.96 14.67
CA GLU A 11 -1.48 -18.47 15.92
C GLU A 11 -1.43 -20.00 15.85
N GLY A 12 -0.39 -20.58 16.42
CA GLY A 12 -0.25 -22.03 16.53
C GLY A 12 0.71 -22.41 17.63
N THR A 13 1.01 -23.69 17.75
CA THR A 13 1.82 -24.22 18.85
C THR A 13 2.99 -25.02 18.31
N ILE A 14 4.22 -24.65 18.69
CA ILE A 14 5.45 -25.34 18.30
C ILE A 14 6.13 -25.86 19.56
N GLY A 15 6.15 -27.18 19.75
CA GLY A 15 6.70 -27.86 20.93
C GLY A 15 6.26 -27.28 22.27
N GLY A 16 4.97 -26.94 22.39
CA GLY A 16 4.39 -26.41 23.62
C GLY A 16 4.56 -24.90 23.83
N MET A 17 5.22 -24.18 22.93
CA MET A 17 5.16 -22.72 22.88
C MET A 17 4.05 -22.24 21.95
N THR A 18 3.35 -21.18 22.34
CA THR A 18 2.45 -20.47 21.42
C THR A 18 3.28 -19.56 20.53
N VAL A 19 3.09 -19.70 19.22
CA VAL A 19 3.72 -18.87 18.19
C VAL A 19 2.64 -18.03 17.54
N THR A 20 2.78 -16.72 17.61
CA THR A 20 1.91 -15.76 16.92
C THR A 20 2.69 -15.12 15.78
N VAL A 21 2.12 -15.20 14.57
CA VAL A 21 2.65 -14.53 13.38
C VAL A 21 1.69 -13.41 13.02
N GLU A 22 2.22 -12.20 12.88
CA GLU A 22 1.51 -11.07 12.31
C GLU A 22 2.20 -10.62 11.04
N ALA A 23 1.44 -10.41 9.97
CA ALA A 23 1.91 -9.92 8.69
C ALA A 23 1.14 -8.63 8.32
N ARG A 24 1.86 -7.60 7.89
CA ARG A 24 1.33 -6.30 7.47
C ARG A 24 1.91 -5.95 6.10
N SER A 25 1.07 -5.58 5.15
CA SER A 25 1.49 -5.05 3.84
C SER A 25 1.28 -3.55 3.81
N LEU A 26 2.29 -2.83 3.33
CA LEU A 26 2.31 -1.37 3.20
C LEU A 26 2.60 -0.99 1.75
N ASN A 27 2.07 0.16 1.33
CA ASN A 27 2.37 0.74 0.05
C ASN A 27 3.86 1.11 -0.03
N HIS A 28 4.58 0.48 -0.95
CA HIS A 28 5.99 0.75 -1.19
C HIS A 28 6.35 0.53 -2.66
N ARG A 29 7.31 1.30 -3.17
CA ARG A 29 7.65 1.30 -4.60
C ARG A 29 8.20 -0.04 -5.10
N TYR A 30 8.98 -0.72 -4.25
CA TYR A 30 9.63 -1.98 -4.54
C TYR A 30 9.17 -3.06 -3.58
N GLN A 31 9.27 -4.32 -3.99
CA GLN A 31 9.10 -5.46 -3.12
C GLN A 31 10.18 -5.42 -2.03
N GLU A 32 9.74 -5.28 -0.78
CA GLU A 32 10.62 -5.32 0.40
C GLU A 32 9.99 -6.25 1.43
N VAL A 33 10.78 -7.17 2.01
CA VAL A 33 10.33 -8.06 3.06
C VAL A 33 11.17 -7.80 4.30
N ARG A 34 10.52 -7.41 5.39
CA ARG A 34 11.13 -7.24 6.70
C ARG A 34 10.56 -8.26 7.66
N LEU A 35 11.42 -9.10 8.19
CA LEU A 35 11.07 -10.14 9.13
C LEU A 35 11.63 -9.80 10.51
N SER A 36 10.84 -10.04 11.54
CA SER A 36 11.27 -9.94 12.94
C SER A 36 11.07 -11.30 13.58
N PHE A 37 12.18 -11.98 13.86
CA PHE A 37 12.22 -13.31 14.44
C PHE A 37 12.78 -13.29 15.87
N PRO A 38 12.26 -14.14 16.76
CA PRO A 38 12.93 -14.43 18.02
C PRO A 38 14.19 -15.27 17.75
N ASN A 39 15.23 -15.09 18.58
CA ASN A 39 16.53 -15.76 18.41
C ASN A 39 16.42 -17.29 18.26
N THR A 40 15.47 -17.89 18.96
CA THR A 40 15.21 -19.34 18.95
C THR A 40 14.70 -19.86 17.60
N LEU A 41 14.15 -19.01 16.74
CA LEU A 41 13.62 -19.39 15.42
C LEU A 41 14.37 -18.74 14.26
N LEU A 42 15.47 -18.02 14.51
CA LEU A 42 16.19 -17.27 13.49
C LEU A 42 16.70 -18.14 12.34
N PHE A 43 16.99 -19.42 12.61
CA PHE A 43 17.40 -20.39 11.59
C PHE A 43 16.33 -20.69 10.52
N LEU A 44 15.07 -20.30 10.76
CA LEU A 44 13.94 -20.44 9.82
C LEU A 44 13.67 -19.18 9.01
N GLU A 45 14.33 -18.06 9.32
CA GLU A 45 14.15 -16.78 8.63
C GLU A 45 14.33 -16.89 7.10
N PRO A 46 15.37 -17.56 6.54
CA PRO A 46 15.56 -17.60 5.08
C PRO A 46 14.40 -18.31 4.35
N ALA A 47 13.83 -19.36 4.96
CA ALA A 47 12.70 -20.08 4.39
C ALA A 47 11.42 -19.24 4.42
N ALA A 48 11.20 -18.50 5.53
CA ALA A 48 10.09 -17.58 5.65
C ALA A 48 10.19 -16.41 4.66
N GLU A 49 11.40 -15.87 4.43
CA GLU A 49 11.64 -14.80 3.46
C GLU A 49 11.31 -15.24 2.04
N ALA A 50 11.76 -16.44 1.64
CA ALA A 50 11.47 -16.99 0.32
C ALA A 50 9.96 -17.17 0.09
N ARG A 51 9.23 -17.70 1.08
CA ARG A 51 7.77 -17.85 1.03
C ARG A 51 7.06 -16.50 0.93
N ALA A 52 7.45 -15.54 1.78
CA ALA A 52 6.90 -14.19 1.78
C ALA A 52 7.06 -13.51 0.41
N ARG A 53 8.26 -13.59 -0.21
CA ARG A 53 8.52 -13.04 -1.55
C ARG A 53 7.69 -13.70 -2.64
N GLY A 54 7.35 -14.98 -2.50
CA GLY A 54 6.49 -15.69 -3.44
C GLY A 54 5.02 -15.25 -3.39
N ARG A 55 4.56 -14.64 -2.28
CA ARG A 55 3.14 -14.32 -2.05
C ARG A 55 2.76 -12.88 -2.39
N ILE A 56 3.72 -11.98 -2.52
CA ILE A 56 3.49 -10.54 -2.74
C ILE A 56 4.40 -10.07 -3.87
N ALA A 57 3.85 -9.48 -4.94
CA ALA A 57 4.67 -9.02 -6.07
C ALA A 57 5.24 -7.60 -5.85
N ARG A 58 4.54 -6.75 -5.09
CA ARG A 58 4.93 -5.35 -4.83
C ARG A 58 4.48 -4.88 -3.45
N GLY A 59 5.19 -3.89 -2.92
CA GLY A 59 4.94 -3.31 -1.60
C GLY A 59 5.94 -3.80 -0.55
N ARG A 60 5.78 -3.32 0.68
CA ARG A 60 6.59 -3.74 1.82
C ARG A 60 5.78 -4.67 2.70
N LEU A 61 6.27 -5.88 2.89
CA LEU A 61 5.74 -6.82 3.87
C LEU A 61 6.56 -6.71 5.15
N GLU A 62 5.89 -6.42 6.24
CA GLU A 62 6.43 -6.55 7.59
C GLU A 62 5.80 -7.75 8.26
N MET A 63 6.63 -8.69 8.70
CA MET A 63 6.16 -9.86 9.42
C MET A 63 6.89 -9.97 10.76
N SER A 64 6.13 -10.11 11.84
CA SER A 64 6.67 -10.30 13.18
C SER A 64 6.21 -11.61 13.76
N LEU A 65 7.17 -12.38 14.28
CA LEU A 65 6.92 -13.61 15.00
C LEU A 65 7.16 -13.37 16.49
N ARG A 66 6.21 -13.79 17.31
CA ARG A 66 6.32 -13.72 18.76
C ARG A 66 6.13 -15.11 19.35
N LEU A 67 7.01 -15.43 20.29
CA LEU A 67 6.87 -16.62 21.12
C LEU A 67 6.29 -16.21 22.46
N SER A 68 5.25 -16.91 22.87
CA SER A 68 4.80 -16.91 24.25
C SER A 68 5.08 -18.28 24.81
N ALA A 69 5.85 -18.33 25.90
CA ALA A 69 6.10 -19.57 26.60
C ALA A 69 4.77 -20.12 27.11
N GLY A 70 4.36 -21.28 26.61
CA GLY A 70 3.37 -22.08 27.31
C GLY A 70 3.95 -22.49 28.66
N ALA A 71 3.09 -22.73 29.65
CA ALA A 71 3.47 -23.11 31.02
C ALA A 71 4.40 -24.36 31.11
N SER A 72 4.66 -25.04 30.01
CA SER A 72 5.45 -26.27 29.90
C SER A 72 6.84 -26.10 29.28
N PHE A 73 7.20 -24.93 28.74
CA PHE A 73 8.50 -24.74 28.05
C PHE A 73 9.60 -24.10 28.92
N SER A 74 9.28 -23.55 30.10
CA SER A 74 10.34 -23.21 31.05
C SER A 74 10.98 -24.53 31.51
N GLY A 75 12.19 -24.82 31.03
CA GLY A 75 12.96 -25.99 31.44
C GLY A 75 12.94 -26.15 32.95
N ARG A 76 12.85 -27.39 33.42
CA ARG A 76 12.90 -27.65 34.87
C ARG A 76 14.25 -27.14 35.38
N PRO A 77 14.29 -26.34 36.46
CA PRO A 77 15.55 -25.90 37.04
C PRO A 77 16.35 -27.15 37.43
N ARG A 78 17.54 -27.27 36.87
CA ARG A 78 18.50 -28.34 37.11
C ARG A 78 19.69 -27.77 37.86
N LEU A 79 20.11 -28.50 38.89
CA LEU A 79 21.35 -28.19 39.60
C LEU A 79 22.54 -28.66 38.76
N ASP A 80 23.41 -27.74 38.35
CA ASP A 80 24.73 -28.11 37.85
C ASP A 80 25.66 -28.33 39.05
N ARG A 81 25.91 -29.60 39.36
CA ARG A 81 26.77 -29.99 40.47
C ARG A 81 28.23 -29.60 40.25
N GLY A 82 28.70 -29.56 39.01
CA GLY A 82 30.08 -29.19 38.69
C GLY A 82 30.31 -27.71 38.98
N ALA A 83 29.42 -26.85 38.49
CA ALA A 83 29.44 -25.42 38.77
C ALA A 83 29.31 -25.13 40.27
N LEU A 84 28.40 -25.83 40.97
CA LEU A 84 28.24 -25.70 42.43
C LEU A 84 29.54 -26.00 43.18
N VAL A 85 30.20 -27.11 42.86
CA VAL A 85 31.46 -27.52 43.53
C VAL A 85 32.59 -26.52 43.23
N ALA A 86 32.68 -26.04 41.99
CA ALA A 86 33.67 -25.04 41.60
C ALA A 86 33.48 -23.72 42.39
N TRP A 87 32.24 -23.23 42.49
CA TRP A 87 31.91 -22.04 43.26
C TRP A 87 32.12 -22.22 44.76
N GLN A 88 31.75 -23.38 45.33
CA GLN A 88 32.00 -23.67 46.74
C GLN A 88 33.48 -23.66 47.09
N LYS A 89 34.32 -24.20 46.20
CA LYS A 89 35.78 -24.17 46.35
C LYS A 89 36.31 -22.73 46.32
N ALA A 90 35.92 -21.94 45.32
CA ALA A 90 36.35 -20.55 45.19
C ALA A 90 35.92 -19.68 46.39
N LEU A 91 34.70 -19.87 46.89
CA LEU A 91 34.21 -19.15 48.08
C LEU A 91 34.95 -19.57 49.35
N SER A 92 35.31 -20.85 49.46
CA SER A 92 36.07 -21.37 50.60
C SER A 92 37.50 -20.82 50.63
N GLU A 93 38.15 -20.71 49.47
CA GLU A 93 39.46 -20.06 49.31
C GLU A 93 39.38 -18.57 49.69
N LEU A 94 38.31 -17.87 49.29
CA LEU A 94 38.06 -16.48 49.64
C LEU A 94 37.90 -16.29 51.16
N THR A 95 37.09 -17.12 51.82
CA THR A 95 36.89 -17.04 53.27
C THR A 95 38.18 -17.28 54.04
N ALA A 96 39.01 -18.23 53.59
CA ALA A 96 40.30 -18.52 54.20
C ALA A 96 41.28 -17.34 54.04
N ALA A 97 41.33 -16.74 52.84
CA ALA A 97 42.18 -15.58 52.58
C ALA A 97 41.74 -14.32 53.35
N ALA A 98 40.43 -14.16 53.57
CA ALA A 98 39.86 -13.04 54.31
C ALA A 98 39.83 -13.23 55.84
N GLY A 99 40.16 -14.44 56.33
CA GLY A 99 40.09 -14.77 57.76
C GLY A 99 38.65 -14.81 58.31
N LEU A 100 37.67 -15.13 57.46
CA LEU A 100 36.26 -15.17 57.81
C LEU A 100 35.81 -16.62 58.09
N GLU A 101 34.99 -16.80 59.13
CA GLU A 101 34.32 -18.08 59.43
C GLU A 101 32.86 -18.04 58.96
N GLU A 102 32.66 -17.84 57.66
CA GLU A 102 31.32 -17.80 57.05
C GLU A 102 31.10 -18.98 56.11
N ARG A 103 29.89 -19.56 56.14
CA ARG A 103 29.47 -20.56 55.15
C ARG A 103 28.59 -19.88 54.10
N PRO A 104 28.79 -20.17 52.81
CA PRO A 104 27.96 -19.58 51.77
C PRO A 104 26.50 -20.00 51.95
N SER A 105 25.61 -19.03 52.04
CA SER A 105 24.18 -19.27 52.19
C SER A 105 23.59 -19.91 50.93
N LEU A 106 22.50 -20.65 51.08
CA LEU A 106 21.79 -21.22 49.93
C LEU A 106 21.34 -20.13 48.94
N SER A 107 20.93 -18.96 49.46
CA SER A 107 20.55 -17.80 48.64
C SER A 107 21.71 -17.29 47.78
N LEU A 108 22.92 -17.23 48.36
CA LEU A 108 24.12 -16.86 47.63
C LEU A 108 24.41 -17.90 46.53
N LEU A 109 24.46 -19.18 46.91
CA LEU A 109 24.76 -20.28 45.98
C LEU A 109 23.75 -20.37 44.82
N SER A 110 22.47 -20.13 45.07
CA SER A 110 21.44 -20.15 44.02
C SER A 110 21.56 -19.01 43.01
N GLY A 111 22.20 -17.89 43.40
CA GLY A 111 22.40 -16.73 42.53
C GLY A 111 23.72 -16.78 41.73
N LEU A 112 24.60 -17.75 41.99
CA LEU A 112 25.89 -17.83 41.32
C LEU A 112 25.73 -18.34 39.87
N PRO A 113 26.47 -17.74 38.91
CA PRO A 113 26.37 -18.12 37.50
C PRO A 113 26.57 -19.62 37.28
N GLY A 114 25.61 -20.25 36.61
CA GLY A 114 25.68 -21.66 36.23
C GLY A 114 25.33 -22.67 37.33
N VAL A 115 25.01 -22.27 38.57
CA VAL A 115 24.63 -23.22 39.64
C VAL A 115 23.21 -23.77 39.41
N LEU A 116 22.24 -22.91 39.16
CA LEU A 116 20.91 -23.28 38.72
C LEU A 116 20.79 -22.97 37.24
N VAL A 117 20.64 -24.01 36.43
CA VAL A 117 20.52 -23.92 34.97
C VAL A 117 19.12 -24.40 34.59
N GLN A 118 18.48 -23.75 33.63
CA GLN A 118 17.30 -24.33 32.98
C GLN A 118 17.76 -25.03 31.71
N ASP A 119 17.40 -26.31 31.55
CA ASP A 119 17.62 -27.00 30.30
C ASP A 119 16.79 -26.30 29.21
N GLU A 120 17.43 -25.80 28.15
CA GLU A 120 16.71 -25.42 26.94
C GLU A 120 16.14 -26.69 26.33
N VAL A 121 14.81 -26.82 26.32
CA VAL A 121 14.16 -27.94 25.63
C VAL A 121 14.38 -27.74 24.14
N GLY A 122 15.39 -28.41 23.58
CA GLY A 122 15.68 -28.36 22.15
C GLY A 122 14.48 -28.86 21.35
N LEU A 123 13.85 -27.98 20.57
CA LEU A 123 12.82 -28.32 19.61
C LEU A 123 13.45 -29.16 18.48
N PRO A 124 12.88 -30.32 18.11
CA PRO A 124 13.29 -31.03 16.90
C PRO A 124 13.09 -30.13 15.67
N VAL A 125 14.20 -29.79 15.02
CA VAL A 125 14.30 -28.76 13.97
C VAL A 125 13.28 -28.96 12.84
N ASP A 126 13.08 -30.20 12.41
CA ASP A 126 12.20 -30.53 11.27
C ASP A 126 10.70 -30.40 11.61
N MET A 127 10.28 -30.82 12.80
CA MET A 127 8.89 -30.63 13.24
C MET A 127 8.58 -29.16 13.50
N ALA A 128 9.54 -28.43 14.07
CA ALA A 128 9.40 -26.99 14.28
C ALA A 128 9.27 -26.22 12.96
N ARG A 129 10.00 -26.65 11.91
CA ARG A 129 9.89 -26.07 10.56
C ARG A 129 8.49 -26.24 9.98
N ALA A 130 7.99 -27.48 9.89
CA ALA A 130 6.71 -27.75 9.23
C ALA A 130 5.54 -27.00 9.89
N GLU A 131 5.52 -26.98 11.23
CA GLU A 131 4.47 -26.29 11.97
C GLU A 131 4.58 -24.77 11.83
N LEU A 132 5.80 -24.22 11.83
CA LEU A 132 5.99 -22.79 11.57
C LEU A 132 5.52 -22.40 10.17
N GLU A 133 5.90 -23.17 9.16
CA GLU A 133 5.49 -22.93 7.77
C GLU A 133 3.96 -22.89 7.64
N ARG A 134 3.25 -23.80 8.32
CA ARG A 134 1.79 -23.80 8.35
C ARG A 134 1.21 -22.53 8.95
N ILE A 135 1.79 -22.02 10.04
CA ILE A 135 1.34 -20.79 10.71
C ILE A 135 1.67 -19.56 9.84
N LEU A 136 2.85 -19.54 9.21
CA LEU A 136 3.25 -18.50 8.26
C LEU A 136 2.29 -18.42 7.07
N ASP A 137 2.01 -19.56 6.45
CA ASP A 137 1.11 -19.66 5.30
C ASP A 137 -0.30 -19.18 5.69
N ALA A 138 -0.82 -19.57 6.86
CA ALA A 138 -2.11 -19.08 7.35
C ALA A 138 -2.16 -17.56 7.55
N ALA A 139 -1.09 -16.95 8.08
CA ALA A 139 -1.01 -15.50 8.22
C ALA A 139 -0.95 -14.80 6.85
N LEU A 140 -0.18 -15.34 5.91
CA LEU A 140 -0.07 -14.83 4.54
C LEU A 140 -1.38 -14.98 3.76
N ASP A 141 -2.09 -16.10 3.92
CA ASP A 141 -3.41 -16.33 3.33
C ASP A 141 -4.42 -15.30 3.85
N GLY A 142 -4.44 -15.05 5.16
CA GLY A 142 -5.28 -14.00 5.77
C GLY A 142 -4.99 -12.61 5.21
N LEU A 143 -3.70 -12.29 5.02
CA LEU A 143 -3.26 -11.03 4.40
C LEU A 143 -3.71 -10.93 2.94
N CYS A 144 -3.53 -11.98 2.14
CA CYS A 144 -3.99 -12.00 0.74
C CYS A 144 -5.51 -11.84 0.63
N ALA A 145 -6.28 -12.55 1.46
CA ALA A 145 -7.73 -12.48 1.47
C ALA A 145 -8.25 -11.09 1.90
N MET A 146 -7.55 -10.41 2.80
CA MET A 146 -7.88 -9.02 3.15
C MET A 146 -7.61 -8.07 1.98
N ARG A 147 -6.46 -8.20 1.32
CA ARG A 147 -6.08 -7.39 0.15
C ARG A 147 -7.04 -7.56 -1.03
N GLU A 148 -7.57 -8.76 -1.23
CA GLU A 148 -8.57 -9.04 -2.26
C GLU A 148 -9.90 -8.37 -1.95
N ARG A 149 -10.43 -8.52 -0.72
CA ARG A 149 -11.67 -7.84 -0.29
C ARG A 149 -11.58 -6.33 -0.38
N GLU A 150 -10.44 -5.77 0.04
CA GLU A 150 -10.19 -4.32 -0.03
C GLU A 150 -10.05 -3.87 -1.49
N GLY A 151 -9.37 -4.66 -2.33
CA GLY A 151 -9.26 -4.42 -3.76
C GLY A 151 -10.61 -4.42 -4.48
N GLU A 152 -11.52 -5.33 -4.12
CA GLU A 152 -12.89 -5.35 -4.64
C GLU A 152 -13.71 -4.13 -4.23
N ALA A 153 -13.56 -3.66 -2.99
CA ALA A 153 -14.21 -2.44 -2.53
C ALA A 153 -13.69 -1.21 -3.31
N LEU A 154 -12.37 -1.10 -3.46
CA LEU A 154 -11.71 -0.04 -4.20
C LEU A 154 -12.10 -0.05 -5.69
N ALA A 155 -12.16 -1.23 -6.32
CA ALA A 155 -12.59 -1.37 -7.70
C ALA A 155 -14.04 -0.90 -7.92
N ARG A 156 -14.95 -1.19 -6.97
CA ARG A 156 -16.33 -0.71 -7.04
C ARG A 156 -16.40 0.82 -6.92
N ASP A 157 -15.62 1.40 -6.02
CA ASP A 157 -15.60 2.85 -5.82
C ASP A 157 -15.03 3.60 -7.03
N ILE A 158 -13.90 3.12 -7.57
CA ILE A 158 -13.34 3.66 -8.82
C ILE A 158 -14.36 3.57 -9.97
N ARG A 159 -15.06 2.45 -10.13
CA ARG A 159 -16.09 2.32 -11.18
C ARG A 159 -17.23 3.33 -11.01
N SER A 160 -17.61 3.64 -9.77
CA SER A 160 -18.60 4.69 -9.48
C SER A 160 -18.12 6.05 -9.96
N HIS A 161 -16.88 6.42 -9.63
CA HIS A 161 -16.25 7.66 -10.11
C HIS A 161 -16.16 7.73 -11.64
N LEU A 162 -15.77 6.62 -12.29
CA LEU A 162 -15.73 6.57 -13.76
C LEU A 162 -17.12 6.79 -14.38
N SER A 163 -18.18 6.25 -13.77
CA SER A 163 -19.55 6.48 -14.22
C SER A 163 -19.97 7.96 -14.07
N ASN A 164 -19.54 8.63 -13.00
CA ASN A 164 -19.79 10.06 -12.83
C ASN A 164 -19.07 10.88 -13.92
N MET A 165 -17.83 10.51 -14.24
CA MET A 165 -17.06 11.14 -15.31
C MET A 165 -17.75 10.98 -16.67
N ASP A 166 -18.29 9.80 -16.99
CA ASP A 166 -19.05 9.60 -18.24
C ASP A 166 -20.22 10.58 -18.36
N GLY A 167 -20.97 10.77 -17.27
CA GLY A 167 -22.07 11.73 -17.21
C GLY A 167 -21.60 13.17 -17.47
N LEU A 168 -20.50 13.58 -16.83
CA LEU A 168 -19.90 14.91 -17.00
C LEU A 168 -19.39 15.11 -18.44
N ILE A 169 -18.72 14.11 -19.01
CA ILE A 169 -18.24 14.14 -20.40
C ILE A 169 -19.43 14.25 -21.36
N ALA A 170 -20.51 13.49 -21.16
CA ALA A 170 -21.71 13.57 -21.99
C ALA A 170 -22.38 14.96 -21.92
N GLU A 171 -22.46 15.56 -20.73
CA GLU A 171 -22.95 16.93 -20.57
C GLU A 171 -22.07 17.94 -21.31
N LEU A 172 -20.75 17.83 -21.18
CA LEU A 172 -19.78 18.70 -21.85
C LEU A 172 -19.87 18.57 -23.38
N THR A 173 -19.96 17.35 -23.91
CA THR A 173 -20.14 17.11 -25.35
C THR A 173 -21.41 17.75 -25.89
N ARG A 174 -22.48 17.80 -25.09
CA ARG A 174 -23.74 18.45 -25.49
C ARG A 174 -23.67 19.98 -25.39
N LEU A 175 -23.03 20.52 -24.36
CA LEU A 175 -23.04 21.95 -24.03
C LEU A 175 -21.94 22.74 -24.74
N ALA A 176 -20.77 22.13 -24.99
CA ALA A 176 -19.62 22.83 -25.56
C ALA A 176 -19.90 23.44 -26.95
N PRO A 177 -20.54 22.74 -27.91
CA PRO A 177 -20.86 23.35 -29.21
C PRO A 177 -21.78 24.56 -29.10
N GLN A 178 -22.75 24.52 -28.18
CA GLN A 178 -23.68 25.63 -27.93
C GLN A 178 -22.95 26.84 -27.35
N GLU A 179 -21.97 26.59 -26.48
CA GLU A 179 -21.17 27.64 -25.88
C GLU A 179 -20.24 28.31 -26.90
N ILE A 180 -19.58 27.50 -27.75
CA ILE A 180 -18.71 27.98 -28.82
C ILE A 180 -19.51 28.87 -29.77
N GLU A 181 -20.71 28.44 -30.18
CA GLU A 181 -21.55 29.23 -31.08
C GLU A 181 -22.04 30.53 -30.42
N ARG A 182 -22.39 30.49 -29.13
CA ARG A 182 -22.76 31.68 -28.36
C ARG A 182 -21.62 32.69 -28.29
N GLN A 183 -20.39 32.24 -28.04
CA GLN A 183 -19.21 33.11 -28.00
C GLN A 183 -18.86 33.66 -29.39
N ARG A 184 -18.94 32.82 -30.42
CA ARG A 184 -18.75 33.22 -31.81
C ARG A 184 -19.75 34.31 -32.22
N SER A 185 -21.03 34.12 -31.93
CA SER A 185 -22.09 35.10 -32.22
C SER A 185 -21.85 36.42 -31.49
N ARG A 186 -21.49 36.38 -30.19
CA ARG A 186 -21.18 37.58 -29.41
C ARG A 186 -19.96 38.33 -29.94
N LEU A 187 -18.89 37.62 -30.29
CA LEU A 187 -17.69 38.24 -30.87
C LEU A 187 -18.00 38.83 -32.25
N ALA A 188 -18.75 38.11 -33.10
CA ALA A 188 -19.15 38.60 -34.41
C ALA A 188 -19.98 39.89 -34.33
N GLN A 189 -20.89 39.97 -33.36
CA GLN A 189 -21.67 41.19 -33.11
C GLN A 189 -20.77 42.35 -32.69
N ASN A 190 -19.86 42.12 -31.73
CA ASN A 190 -18.91 43.14 -31.27
C ASN A 190 -17.99 43.63 -32.40
N LEU A 191 -17.46 42.71 -33.20
CA LEU A 191 -16.57 43.03 -34.33
C LEU A 191 -17.30 43.80 -35.43
N ARG A 192 -18.57 43.48 -35.72
CA ARG A 192 -19.36 44.23 -36.71
C ARG A 192 -19.63 45.66 -36.25
N SER A 193 -19.96 45.87 -34.97
CA SER A 193 -20.14 47.21 -34.42
C SER A 193 -18.86 48.04 -34.54
N LEU A 194 -17.70 47.47 -34.17
CA LEU A 194 -16.41 48.14 -34.27
C LEU A 194 -15.94 48.35 -35.71
N ALA A 195 -16.21 47.40 -36.61
CA ALA A 195 -15.84 47.51 -38.03
C ALA A 195 -16.59 48.64 -38.74
N GLY A 196 -17.85 48.89 -38.36
CA GLY A 196 -18.63 50.04 -38.84
C GLY A 196 -18.05 51.39 -38.46
N GLU A 197 -17.35 51.47 -37.31
CA GLU A 197 -16.70 52.69 -36.81
C GLU A 197 -15.25 52.85 -37.31
N ALA A 198 -14.54 51.74 -37.55
CA ALA A 198 -13.09 51.74 -37.83
C ALA A 198 -12.68 51.31 -39.27
N GLY A 199 -13.63 50.99 -40.15
CA GLY A 199 -13.36 50.62 -41.55
C GLY A 199 -12.69 49.24 -41.72
N ILE A 200 -12.89 48.32 -40.79
CA ILE A 200 -12.31 46.97 -40.83
C ILE A 200 -13.05 46.11 -41.87
N SER A 201 -12.30 45.39 -42.72
CA SER A 201 -12.90 44.53 -43.75
C SER A 201 -13.63 43.31 -43.16
N GLN A 202 -14.73 42.91 -43.79
CA GLN A 202 -15.52 41.72 -43.43
C GLN A 202 -14.66 40.44 -43.46
N ASP A 203 -13.72 40.34 -44.39
CA ASP A 203 -12.80 39.20 -44.50
C ASP A 203 -11.93 39.03 -43.25
N ARG A 204 -11.45 40.13 -42.66
CA ARG A 204 -10.64 40.10 -41.44
C ARG A 204 -11.47 39.66 -40.23
N VAL A 205 -12.74 40.07 -40.17
CA VAL A 205 -13.69 39.59 -39.15
C VAL A 205 -13.94 38.08 -39.30
N GLY A 206 -14.08 37.58 -40.53
CA GLY A 206 -14.24 36.15 -40.81
C GLY A 206 -13.03 35.31 -40.39
N GLN A 207 -11.81 35.81 -40.64
CA GLN A 207 -10.57 35.15 -40.22
C GLN A 207 -10.46 35.05 -38.70
N GLU A 208 -10.70 36.13 -37.96
CA GLU A 208 -10.64 36.12 -36.49
C GLU A 208 -11.68 35.18 -35.86
N LEU A 209 -12.89 35.13 -36.41
CA LEU A 209 -13.93 34.20 -35.95
C LEU A 209 -13.55 32.74 -36.20
N SER A 210 -12.83 32.45 -37.29
CA SER A 210 -12.35 31.11 -37.60
C SER A 210 -11.22 30.69 -36.65
N LEU A 211 -10.25 31.58 -36.40
CA LEU A 211 -9.19 31.39 -35.41
C LEU A 211 -9.74 31.18 -33.99
N LEU A 212 -10.79 31.91 -33.62
CA LEU A 212 -11.47 31.72 -32.34
C LEU A 212 -12.13 30.33 -32.27
N ALA A 213 -12.85 29.93 -33.33
CA ALA A 213 -13.53 28.64 -33.36
C ALA A 213 -12.54 27.47 -33.20
N GLU A 214 -11.40 27.52 -33.89
CA GLU A 214 -10.34 26.51 -33.76
C GLU A 214 -9.73 26.49 -32.35
N ARG A 215 -9.55 27.66 -31.72
CA ARG A 215 -9.04 27.76 -30.34
C ARG A 215 -10.01 27.25 -29.29
N LEU A 216 -11.31 27.37 -29.53
CA LEU A 216 -12.37 26.96 -28.61
C LEU A 216 -12.89 25.55 -28.87
N ASP A 217 -12.57 24.95 -30.01
CA ASP A 217 -12.91 23.56 -30.29
C ASP A 217 -12.26 22.64 -29.27
N VAL A 218 -13.10 21.78 -28.69
CA VAL A 218 -12.76 20.82 -27.63
C VAL A 218 -13.11 19.38 -28.01
N SER A 219 -13.51 19.16 -29.26
CA SER A 219 -13.99 17.86 -29.74
C SER A 219 -12.90 16.79 -29.63
N GLU A 220 -11.64 17.18 -29.85
CA GLU A 220 -10.49 16.28 -29.72
C GLU A 220 -10.24 15.88 -28.27
N GLU A 221 -10.21 16.83 -27.34
CA GLU A 221 -9.99 16.58 -25.91
C GLU A 221 -11.09 15.66 -25.34
N LEU A 222 -12.34 15.87 -25.72
CA LEU A 222 -13.47 15.02 -25.30
C LEU A 222 -13.36 13.60 -25.87
N SER A 223 -12.95 13.46 -27.14
CA SER A 223 -12.72 12.17 -27.78
C SER A 223 -11.57 11.39 -27.13
N ARG A 224 -10.45 12.09 -26.85
CA ARG A 224 -9.29 11.50 -26.16
C ARG A 224 -9.65 11.08 -24.74
N LEU A 225 -10.38 11.90 -23.98
CA LEU A 225 -10.89 11.53 -22.65
C LEU A 225 -11.72 10.26 -22.71
N ALA A 226 -12.66 10.13 -23.66
CA ALA A 226 -13.46 8.92 -23.83
C ALA A 226 -12.58 7.70 -24.15
N ALA A 227 -11.56 7.85 -24.99
CA ALA A 227 -10.61 6.78 -25.30
C ALA A 227 -9.79 6.37 -24.05
N HIS A 228 -9.27 7.33 -23.28
CA HIS A 228 -8.56 7.06 -22.04
C HIS A 228 -9.44 6.38 -21.00
N MET A 229 -10.71 6.79 -20.87
CA MET A 229 -11.70 6.15 -20.01
C MET A 229 -11.97 4.69 -20.42
N GLY A 230 -12.03 4.40 -21.72
CA GLY A 230 -12.14 3.04 -22.23
C GLY A 230 -10.91 2.19 -21.90
N HIS A 231 -9.72 2.75 -22.11
CA HIS A 231 -8.46 2.08 -21.79
C HIS A 231 -8.33 1.82 -20.28
N PHE A 232 -8.67 2.80 -19.43
CA PHE A 232 -8.64 2.67 -17.98
C PHE A 232 -9.49 1.49 -17.49
N ARG A 233 -10.72 1.34 -18.02
CA ARG A 233 -11.58 0.19 -17.70
C ARG A 233 -10.97 -1.14 -18.13
N SER A 234 -10.38 -1.19 -19.33
CA SER A 234 -9.71 -2.42 -19.80
C SER A 234 -8.55 -2.84 -18.90
N LEU A 235 -7.81 -1.88 -18.34
CA LEU A 235 -6.73 -2.14 -17.39
C LEU A 235 -7.27 -2.66 -16.05
N MET A 236 -8.36 -2.10 -15.54
CA MET A 236 -8.97 -2.57 -14.28
C MET A 236 -9.38 -4.04 -14.30
N ASP A 237 -9.81 -4.53 -15.46
CA ASP A 237 -10.26 -5.92 -15.64
C ASP A 237 -9.10 -6.88 -15.98
N SER A 238 -7.87 -6.37 -16.11
CA SER A 238 -6.66 -7.18 -16.33
C SER A 238 -6.24 -7.94 -15.06
N PRO A 239 -5.75 -9.19 -15.19
CA PRO A 239 -5.22 -9.95 -14.06
C PRO A 239 -3.81 -9.49 -13.61
N ALA A 240 -3.14 -8.62 -14.38
CA ALA A 240 -1.80 -8.13 -14.07
C ALA A 240 -1.80 -7.02 -13.01
N SER A 241 -0.62 -6.73 -12.44
CA SER A 241 -0.44 -5.57 -11.56
C SER A 241 -0.49 -4.28 -12.38
N VAL A 242 -1.59 -3.55 -12.34
CA VAL A 242 -1.89 -2.43 -13.27
C VAL A 242 -1.75 -1.04 -12.65
N GLY A 243 -1.43 -0.91 -11.36
CA GLY A 243 -1.42 0.39 -10.67
C GLY A 243 -0.58 1.50 -11.33
N ARG A 244 0.56 1.15 -11.95
CA ARG A 244 1.40 2.13 -12.69
C ARG A 244 0.78 2.58 -14.01
N GLU A 245 0.19 1.65 -14.75
CA GLU A 245 -0.45 1.94 -16.04
C GLU A 245 -1.72 2.77 -15.81
N LEU A 246 -2.49 2.45 -14.77
CA LEU A 246 -3.64 3.26 -14.34
C LEU A 246 -3.23 4.70 -13.99
N ASP A 247 -2.14 4.91 -13.26
CA ASP A 247 -1.63 6.25 -12.95
C ASP A 247 -1.23 7.03 -14.21
N PHE A 248 -0.59 6.37 -15.18
CA PHE A 248 -0.25 6.99 -16.47
C PHE A 248 -1.51 7.43 -17.23
N VAL A 249 -2.53 6.58 -17.30
CA VAL A 249 -3.80 6.95 -17.97
C VAL A 249 -4.48 8.12 -17.27
N LEU A 250 -4.46 8.17 -15.94
CA LEU A 250 -5.01 9.30 -15.17
C LEU A 250 -4.24 10.60 -15.43
N GLN A 251 -2.92 10.54 -15.62
CA GLN A 251 -2.13 11.72 -15.99
C GLN A 251 -2.56 12.27 -17.35
N GLU A 252 -2.76 11.41 -18.35
CA GLU A 252 -3.27 11.83 -19.66
C GLU A 252 -4.71 12.37 -19.56
N MET A 253 -5.59 11.72 -18.79
CA MET A 253 -6.94 12.26 -18.54
C MET A 253 -6.90 13.65 -17.87
N ASN A 254 -6.01 13.84 -16.90
CA ASN A 254 -5.84 15.14 -16.23
C ASN A 254 -5.34 16.21 -17.21
N ARG A 255 -4.41 15.84 -18.10
CA ARG A 255 -3.92 16.73 -19.16
C ARG A 255 -5.05 17.21 -20.06
N GLU A 256 -5.90 16.30 -20.54
CA GLU A 256 -7.04 16.66 -21.38
C GLU A 256 -8.07 17.52 -20.62
N ALA A 257 -8.37 17.18 -19.36
CA ALA A 257 -9.27 17.97 -18.51
C ALA A 257 -8.74 19.40 -18.23
N ASN A 258 -7.42 19.58 -18.12
CA ASN A 258 -6.81 20.92 -17.99
C ASN A 258 -6.94 21.73 -19.28
N THR A 259 -6.78 21.09 -20.45
CA THR A 259 -7.00 21.75 -21.74
C THR A 259 -8.46 22.20 -21.86
N LEU A 260 -9.43 21.34 -21.52
CA LEU A 260 -10.85 21.71 -21.43
C LEU A 260 -11.07 22.91 -20.52
N ALA A 261 -10.47 22.94 -19.32
CA ALA A 261 -10.63 24.04 -18.38
C ALA A 261 -10.10 25.37 -18.93
N SER A 262 -9.04 25.32 -19.73
CA SER A 262 -8.43 26.51 -20.33
C SER A 262 -9.29 27.10 -21.46
N LYS A 263 -10.00 26.24 -22.23
CA LYS A 263 -10.85 26.60 -23.37
C LYS A 263 -12.31 26.91 -22.96
N LEU A 264 -12.87 26.17 -22.00
CA LEU A 264 -14.28 26.26 -21.58
C LEU A 264 -14.44 27.02 -20.26
N ARG A 265 -14.52 28.36 -20.34
CA ARG A 265 -14.61 29.24 -19.15
C ARG A 265 -16.01 29.75 -18.83
N ALA A 266 -17.00 29.39 -19.64
CA ALA A 266 -18.35 29.87 -19.44
C ALA A 266 -19.02 29.20 -18.25
N GLU A 267 -19.87 29.94 -17.54
CA GLU A 267 -20.60 29.47 -16.35
C GLU A 267 -21.46 28.23 -16.61
N SER A 268 -21.92 28.06 -17.86
CA SER A 268 -22.66 26.89 -18.34
C SER A 268 -21.84 25.59 -18.31
N VAL A 269 -20.51 25.64 -18.42
CA VAL A 269 -19.66 24.46 -18.59
C VAL A 269 -18.53 24.35 -17.56
N ALA A 270 -18.02 25.47 -17.06
CA ALA A 270 -16.89 25.51 -16.12
C ALA A 270 -17.12 24.65 -14.86
N PRO A 271 -18.31 24.64 -14.22
CA PRO A 271 -18.56 23.77 -13.06
C PRO A 271 -18.42 22.28 -13.39
N ARG A 272 -18.82 21.84 -14.60
CA ARG A 272 -18.68 20.43 -15.03
C ARG A 272 -17.22 20.06 -15.23
N VAL A 273 -16.42 20.96 -15.81
CA VAL A 273 -14.98 20.72 -16.00
C VAL A 273 -14.26 20.64 -14.65
N VAL A 274 -14.62 21.49 -13.69
CA VAL A 274 -14.07 21.43 -12.32
C VAL A 274 -14.46 20.12 -11.64
N ALA A 275 -15.73 19.70 -11.75
CA ALA A 275 -16.18 18.42 -11.22
C ALA A 275 -15.44 17.23 -11.85
N LEU A 276 -15.22 17.26 -13.17
CA LEU A 276 -14.46 16.23 -13.88
C LEU A 276 -13.03 16.11 -13.35
N ARG A 277 -12.34 17.24 -13.17
CA ARG A 277 -10.98 17.26 -12.58
C ARG A 277 -10.96 16.72 -11.15
N ALA A 278 -11.98 17.05 -10.35
CA ALA A 278 -12.09 16.55 -9.00
C ALA A 278 -12.28 15.03 -8.95
N GLU A 279 -13.13 14.47 -9.83
CA GLU A 279 -13.29 13.02 -9.93
C GLU A 279 -11.98 12.34 -10.37
N ILE A 280 -11.23 12.93 -11.32
CA ILE A 280 -9.94 12.37 -11.79
C ILE A 280 -8.94 12.29 -10.63
N GLU A 281 -8.85 13.34 -9.81
CA GLU A 281 -7.92 13.35 -8.67
C GLU A 281 -8.35 12.36 -7.59
N ARG A 282 -9.65 12.21 -7.31
CA ARG A 282 -10.16 11.18 -6.38
C ARG A 282 -9.77 9.77 -6.81
N VAL A 283 -9.94 9.45 -8.09
CA VAL A 283 -9.54 8.14 -8.62
C VAL A 283 -8.01 7.98 -8.54
N ARG A 284 -7.24 9.04 -8.78
CA ARG A 284 -5.78 9.01 -8.66
C ARG A 284 -5.30 8.71 -7.24
N GLU A 285 -5.91 9.30 -6.22
CA GLU A 285 -5.61 8.97 -4.82
C GLU A 285 -5.88 7.49 -4.52
N GLN A 286 -6.96 6.93 -5.06
CA GLN A 286 -7.32 5.52 -4.90
C GLN A 286 -6.34 4.59 -5.60
N VAL A 287 -5.95 4.90 -6.84
CA VAL A 287 -5.01 4.10 -7.65
C VAL A 287 -3.65 3.95 -6.98
N GLN A 288 -3.23 4.90 -6.13
CA GLN A 288 -1.97 4.77 -5.39
C GLN A 288 -1.94 3.54 -4.48
N ASN A 289 -3.09 3.03 -4.04
CA ASN A 289 -3.21 1.86 -3.17
C ASN A 289 -3.49 0.55 -3.93
N VAL A 290 -3.32 0.54 -5.26
CA VAL A 290 -3.67 -0.59 -6.13
C VAL A 290 -2.44 -1.35 -6.58
N GLU A 291 -2.46 -2.66 -6.39
CA GLU A 291 -1.60 -3.65 -7.07
C GLU A 291 -2.34 -4.26 -8.26
#